data_AF-A0A2N6BWE4-F1
#
_entry.id   AF-A0A2N6BWE4-F1
#
_cell.length_a   1.000
_cell.length_b   1.000
_cell.length_c   1.000
_cell.angle_alpha   90.00
_cell.angle_beta   90.00
_cell.angle_gamma   90.00
#
_symmetry.space_group_name_H-M   'P 1'
#
loop_
_entity.id
_entity.type
_entity.pdbx_description
1 polymer ?
#
loop_
_entity_poly.entity_id
_entity_poly.type
_entity_poly.pdbx_seq_one_letter_code
_entity_poly.pdbx_strand_id
1 'polypeptide(L)'
;MGDAMRKKIIIGGLLVALLGSAWLFYYFSDRQVIRRQLGELAEVLGKEEQESAIEMAMKLRAVQEMLPRRCFVRIPDRDYGKELEQDLIIRYLIYYRQNYRLLHLSWSEMEIELPSAGRAIVQAQARLERRSNKADAATLQEYAVQLALKKGDDKWLLHGVTMPAALTE
;
A
#
# COMPACT_ATOMS: atom_id res chain seq x y z
N MET A 1 6.19 -54.86 -11.12
CA MET A 1 6.07 -53.61 -10.33
C MET A 1 4.59 -53.22 -10.36
N GLY A 2 3.87 -53.46 -9.27
CA GLY A 2 2.41 -53.60 -9.29
C GLY A 2 1.66 -52.32 -9.64
N ASP A 3 0.58 -52.45 -10.41
CA ASP A 3 -0.29 -51.37 -10.88
C ASP A 3 -0.75 -50.41 -9.78
N ALA A 4 -0.93 -50.93 -8.56
CA ALA A 4 -1.27 -50.15 -7.38
C ALA A 4 -0.20 -49.12 -6.99
N MET A 5 1.08 -49.43 -7.21
CA MET A 5 2.20 -48.54 -6.89
C MET A 5 2.35 -47.42 -7.93
N ARG A 6 2.12 -47.72 -9.23
CA ARG A 6 2.04 -46.71 -10.29
C ARG A 6 0.88 -45.74 -10.06
N LYS A 7 -0.31 -46.23 -9.71
CA LYS A 7 -1.47 -45.36 -9.37
C LYS A 7 -1.18 -44.42 -8.20
N LYS A 8 -0.53 -44.88 -7.13
CA LYS A 8 -0.18 -44.04 -5.98
C LYS A 8 0.81 -42.92 -6.33
N ILE A 9 1.81 -43.21 -7.18
CA ILE A 9 2.78 -42.20 -7.64
C ILE A 9 2.10 -41.15 -8.52
N ILE A 10 1.22 -41.57 -9.45
CA ILE A 10 0.48 -40.65 -10.32
C ILE A 10 -0.44 -39.74 -9.49
N ILE A 11 -1.19 -40.30 -8.54
CA ILE A 11 -2.09 -39.53 -7.67
C ILE A 11 -1.30 -38.57 -6.76
N GLY A 12 -0.18 -39.01 -6.20
CA GLY A 12 0.70 -38.17 -5.39
C GLY A 12 1.27 -37.00 -6.19
N GLY A 13 1.76 -37.25 -7.41
CA GLY A 13 2.24 -36.21 -8.31
C GLY A 13 1.15 -35.21 -8.69
N LEU A 14 -0.07 -35.69 -8.95
CA LEU A 14 -1.22 -34.83 -9.29
C LEU A 14 -1.61 -33.94 -8.10
N LEU A 15 -1.61 -34.46 -6.88
CA LEU A 15 -1.88 -33.68 -5.66
C LEU A 15 -0.85 -32.59 -5.42
N VAL A 16 0.44 -32.89 -5.60
CA VAL A 16 1.51 -31.89 -5.48
C VAL A 16 1.36 -30.82 -6.56
N ALA A 17 1.03 -31.21 -7.79
CA ALA A 17 0.79 -30.27 -8.88
C ALA A 17 -0.45 -29.37 -8.64
N LEU A 18 -1.53 -29.92 -8.09
CA LEU A 18 -2.75 -29.17 -7.73
C LEU A 18 -2.52 -28.21 -6.56
N LEU A 19 -1.79 -28.65 -5.53
CA LEU A 19 -1.45 -27.79 -4.40
C LEU A 19 -0.48 -26.68 -4.83
N GLY A 20 0.50 -27.02 -5.68
CA GLY A 20 1.44 -26.04 -6.23
C GLY A 20 0.75 -25.00 -7.12
N SER A 21 -0.18 -25.42 -7.98
CA SER A 21 -0.92 -24.50 -8.84
C SER A 21 -1.89 -23.63 -8.04
N ALA A 22 -2.63 -24.19 -7.09
CA ALA A 22 -3.50 -23.41 -6.19
C ALA A 22 -2.71 -22.38 -5.38
N TRP A 23 -1.52 -22.75 -4.88
CA TRP A 23 -0.61 -21.86 -4.20
C TRP A 23 -0.14 -20.71 -5.11
N LEU A 24 0.25 -21.02 -6.35
CA LEU A 24 0.67 -20.02 -7.33
C LEU A 24 -0.47 -19.06 -7.69
N PHE A 25 -1.69 -19.57 -7.93
CA PHE A 25 -2.86 -18.72 -8.21
C PHE A 25 -3.20 -17.81 -7.04
N TYR A 26 -3.17 -18.34 -5.82
CA TYR A 26 -3.39 -17.55 -4.60
C TYR A 26 -2.32 -16.46 -4.43
N TYR A 27 -1.04 -16.80 -4.63
CA TYR A 27 0.08 -15.88 -4.45
C TYR A 27 0.17 -14.78 -5.53
N PHE A 28 -0.12 -15.12 -6.79
CA PHE A 28 -0.23 -14.13 -7.87
C PHE A 28 -1.44 -13.21 -7.69
N SER A 29 -2.55 -13.74 -7.16
CA SER A 29 -3.73 -12.94 -6.81
C SER A 29 -3.40 -11.88 -5.77
N ASP A 30 -2.71 -12.24 -4.69
CA ASP A 30 -2.35 -11.28 -3.63
C ASP A 30 -1.49 -10.11 -4.16
N ARG A 31 -0.52 -10.38 -5.04
CA ARG A 31 0.30 -9.31 -5.67
C ARG A 31 -0.56 -8.33 -6.47
N GLN A 32 -1.51 -8.84 -7.25
CA GLN A 32 -2.41 -8.01 -8.06
C GLN A 32 -3.36 -7.20 -7.19
N VAL A 33 -3.91 -7.81 -6.13
CA VAL A 33 -4.77 -7.13 -5.15
C VAL A 33 -4.02 -6.00 -4.47
N ILE A 34 -2.80 -6.25 -3.98
CA ILE A 34 -1.97 -5.21 -3.34
C ILE A 34 -1.67 -4.08 -4.34
N ARG A 35 -1.28 -4.41 -5.57
CA ARG A 35 -0.99 -3.40 -6.60
C ARG A 35 -2.21 -2.50 -6.88
N ARG A 36 -3.39 -3.11 -7.01
CA ARG A 36 -4.65 -2.39 -7.22
C ARG A 36 -4.97 -1.49 -6.02
N GLN A 37 -4.89 -2.03 -4.81
CA GLN A 37 -5.13 -1.29 -3.58
C GLN A 37 -4.19 -0.09 -3.43
N LEU A 38 -2.91 -0.23 -3.79
CA LEU A 38 -1.99 0.90 -3.76
C LEU A 38 -2.33 1.94 -4.83
N GLY A 39 -2.79 1.53 -6.01
CA GLY A 39 -3.35 2.44 -7.01
C GLY A 39 -4.53 3.25 -6.46
N GLU A 40 -5.48 2.58 -5.81
CA GLU A 40 -6.62 3.20 -5.14
C GLU A 40 -6.15 4.15 -4.02
N LEU A 41 -5.15 3.74 -3.22
CA LEU A 41 -4.55 4.58 -2.18
C LEU A 41 -3.97 5.88 -2.76
N ALA A 42 -3.26 5.80 -3.89
CA ALA A 42 -2.73 6.97 -4.58
C ALA A 42 -3.83 7.93 -5.03
N GLU A 43 -4.92 7.41 -5.58
CA GLU A 43 -6.06 8.18 -6.03
C GLU A 43 -6.76 8.90 -4.86
N VAL A 44 -7.04 8.21 -3.76
CA VAL A 44 -7.72 8.81 -2.60
C VAL A 44 -6.83 9.76 -1.81
N LEU A 45 -5.50 9.57 -1.84
CA LEU A 45 -4.54 10.54 -1.30
C LEU A 45 -4.38 11.78 -2.19
N GLY A 46 -4.82 11.71 -3.45
CA GLY A 46 -4.86 12.84 -4.37
C GLY A 46 -5.87 13.91 -3.95
N LYS A 47 -5.65 15.13 -4.44
CA LYS A 47 -6.51 16.30 -4.24
C LYS A 47 -6.55 17.11 -5.54
N GLU A 48 -7.76 17.44 -5.97
CA GLU A 48 -8.00 18.34 -7.10
C GLU A 48 -8.25 19.77 -6.60
N GLU A 49 -8.06 20.78 -7.47
CA GLU A 49 -8.15 22.21 -7.08
C GLU A 49 -9.53 22.61 -6.52
N GLN A 50 -10.60 21.92 -6.92
CA GLN A 50 -11.97 22.19 -6.49
C GLN A 50 -12.59 21.00 -5.75
N GLU A 51 -11.85 20.39 -4.83
CA GLU A 51 -12.38 19.32 -3.99
C GLU A 51 -13.33 19.87 -2.91
N SER A 52 -14.56 19.37 -2.89
CA SER A 52 -15.55 19.70 -1.87
C SER A 52 -15.21 19.04 -0.52
N ALA A 53 -15.74 19.58 0.57
CA ALA A 53 -15.55 18.99 1.90
C ALA A 53 -16.09 17.55 2.01
N ILE A 54 -17.15 17.23 1.26
CA ILE A 54 -17.75 15.89 1.24
C ILE A 54 -16.82 14.91 0.50
N GLU A 55 -16.28 15.29 -0.66
CA GLU A 55 -15.33 14.46 -1.41
C GLU A 55 -14.07 14.20 -0.58
N MET A 56 -13.54 15.23 0.08
CA MET A 56 -12.42 15.09 1.01
C MET A 56 -12.73 14.07 2.12
N ALA A 57 -13.91 14.16 2.75
CA ALA A 57 -14.30 13.24 3.81
C ALA A 57 -14.42 11.80 3.31
N MET A 58 -14.98 11.58 2.11
CA MET A 58 -15.09 10.25 1.50
C MET A 58 -13.71 9.65 1.19
N LYS A 59 -12.79 10.43 0.61
CA LYS A 59 -11.42 9.99 0.34
C LYS A 59 -10.66 9.64 1.61
N LEU A 60 -10.74 10.48 2.64
CA LEU A 60 -10.06 10.21 3.91
C LEU A 60 -10.65 9.00 4.65
N ARG A 61 -11.95 8.77 4.55
CA ARG A 61 -12.58 7.54 5.03
C ARG A 61 -12.05 6.30 4.30
N ALA A 62 -11.88 6.37 2.98
CA ALA A 62 -11.30 5.28 2.21
C ALA A 62 -9.85 4.99 2.64
N VAL A 63 -9.03 6.02 2.89
CA VAL A 63 -7.68 5.86 3.47
C VAL A 63 -7.76 5.20 4.85
N GLN A 64 -8.68 5.66 5.70
CA GLN A 64 -8.89 5.11 7.03
C GLN A 64 -9.20 3.60 6.95
N GLU A 65 -10.06 3.19 6.03
CA GLU A 65 -10.42 1.78 5.82
C GLU A 65 -9.27 0.90 5.31
N MET A 66 -8.19 1.48 4.78
CA MET A 66 -6.96 0.78 4.38
C MET A 66 -5.94 0.64 5.51
N LEU A 67 -6.16 1.31 6.64
CA LEU A 67 -5.27 1.28 7.80
C LEU A 67 -5.82 0.34 8.89
N PRO A 68 -4.95 -0.36 9.64
CA PRO A 68 -5.32 -0.93 10.92
C PRO A 68 -5.54 0.18 11.96
N ARG A 69 -6.05 -0.17 13.15
CA ARG A 69 -6.19 0.77 14.29
C ARG A 69 -4.88 1.48 14.64
N ARG A 70 -3.76 0.78 14.45
CA ARG A 70 -2.42 1.28 14.72
C ARG A 70 -1.47 0.92 13.60
N CYS A 71 -0.79 1.92 13.06
CA CYS A 71 0.14 1.77 11.94
C CYS A 71 1.50 2.37 12.31
N PHE A 72 2.57 1.65 11.96
CA PHE A 72 3.93 2.06 12.28
C PHE A 72 4.47 3.02 11.23
N VAL A 73 4.87 4.22 11.64
CA VAL A 73 5.47 5.22 10.76
C VAL A 73 6.94 5.39 11.12
N ARG A 74 7.81 5.27 10.12
CA ARG A 74 9.25 5.45 10.25
C ARG A 74 9.77 6.51 9.28
N ILE A 75 10.58 7.43 9.82
CA ILE A 75 11.32 8.44 9.06
C ILE A 75 12.79 8.31 9.48
N PRO A 76 13.59 7.50 8.76
CA PRO A 76 14.96 7.17 9.17
C PRO A 76 15.85 8.39 9.38
N ASP A 77 15.74 9.39 8.50
CA ASP A 77 16.55 10.62 8.52
C ASP A 77 16.38 11.45 9.80
N ARG A 78 15.27 11.25 10.52
CA ARG A 78 14.94 11.96 11.77
C ARG A 78 15.01 11.05 13.01
N ASP A 79 15.54 9.84 12.86
CA ASP A 79 15.47 8.78 13.88
C ASP A 79 14.07 8.61 14.48
N TYR A 80 13.05 8.78 13.64
CA TYR A 80 11.65 8.72 14.06
C TYR A 80 11.07 7.36 13.70
N GLY A 81 10.51 6.68 14.69
CA GLY A 81 9.79 5.43 14.51
C GLY A 81 8.73 5.29 15.59
N LYS A 82 7.45 5.40 15.23
CA LYS A 82 6.35 5.28 16.19
C LYS A 82 5.16 4.56 15.60
N GLU A 83 4.49 3.81 16.45
CA GLU A 83 3.15 3.33 16.19
C GLU A 83 2.15 4.48 16.43
N LEU A 84 1.41 4.85 15.39
CA LEU A 84 0.42 5.91 15.42
C LEU A 84 -0.99 5.33 15.36
N GLU A 85 -1.89 5.92 16.16
CA GLU A 85 -3.31 5.64 16.05
C GLU A 85 -3.83 6.11 14.68
N GLN A 86 -4.77 5.33 14.12
CA GLN A 86 -5.35 5.58 12.81
C GLN A 86 -5.90 7.01 12.67
N ASP A 87 -6.63 7.50 13.67
CA ASP A 87 -7.18 8.87 13.67
C ASP A 87 -6.11 9.95 13.64
N LEU A 88 -4.95 9.71 14.25
CA LEU A 88 -3.84 10.65 14.25
C LEU A 88 -3.19 10.74 12.87
N ILE A 89 -3.06 9.61 12.16
CA ILE A 89 -2.59 9.58 10.77
C ILE A 89 -3.54 10.39 9.88
N ILE A 90 -4.86 10.19 10.00
CA ILE A 90 -5.85 10.96 9.23
C ILE A 90 -5.75 12.46 9.55
N ARG A 91 -5.56 12.85 10.81
CA ARG A 91 -5.33 14.26 11.18
C ARG A 91 -4.08 14.86 10.53
N TYR A 92 -2.97 14.13 10.49
CA TYR A 92 -1.76 14.57 9.79
C TYR A 92 -1.97 14.70 8.28
N LEU A 93 -2.71 13.78 7.67
CA LEU A 93 -3.08 13.89 6.26
C LEU A 93 -3.96 15.13 5.99
N ILE A 94 -4.94 15.43 6.84
CA ILE A 94 -5.74 16.66 6.74
C ILE A 94 -4.83 17.90 6.78
N TYR A 95 -3.94 17.97 7.78
CA TYR A 95 -3.02 19.08 7.93
C TYR A 95 -2.11 19.25 6.70
N TYR A 96 -1.54 18.15 6.21
CA TYR A 96 -0.72 18.17 5.00
C TYR A 96 -1.50 18.66 3.78
N ARG A 97 -2.71 18.14 3.56
CA ARG A 97 -3.60 18.49 2.42
C ARG A 97 -4.07 19.95 2.43
N GLN A 98 -4.10 20.61 3.60
CA GLN A 98 -4.49 22.01 3.70
C GLN A 98 -3.47 22.96 3.04
N ASN A 99 -2.20 22.58 2.96
CA ASN A 99 -1.13 23.42 2.43
C ASN A 99 -1.07 23.47 0.88
N TYR A 100 -1.82 22.58 0.22
CA TYR A 100 -1.76 22.37 -1.21
C TYR A 100 -3.16 22.45 -1.83
N ARG A 101 -3.28 23.07 -3.00
CA ARG A 101 -4.52 23.09 -3.79
C ARG A 101 -4.63 21.88 -4.71
N LEU A 102 -3.49 21.33 -5.15
CA LEU A 102 -3.43 20.12 -5.97
C LEU A 102 -2.40 19.16 -5.37
N LEU A 103 -2.77 17.89 -5.30
CA LEU A 103 -1.90 16.77 -4.95
C LEU A 103 -2.19 15.62 -5.92
N HIS A 104 -1.19 15.17 -6.65
CA HIS A 104 -1.29 13.96 -7.46
C HIS A 104 -0.19 12.99 -7.05
N LEU A 105 -0.60 11.79 -6.63
CA LEU A 105 0.30 10.73 -6.21
C LEU A 105 0.21 9.60 -7.23
N SER A 106 1.37 9.09 -7.66
CA SER A 106 1.45 7.87 -8.44
C SER A 106 2.63 7.02 -7.98
N TRP A 107 2.59 5.73 -8.30
CA TRP A 107 3.64 4.79 -7.95
C TRP A 107 4.42 4.40 -9.20
N SER A 108 5.74 4.38 -9.09
CA SER A 108 6.65 3.80 -10.08
C SER A 108 7.57 2.79 -9.41
N GLU A 109 8.18 1.92 -10.21
CA GLU A 109 9.16 0.93 -9.74
C GLU A 109 8.68 0.09 -8.54
N MET A 110 7.40 -0.31 -8.57
CA MET A 110 6.78 -1.05 -7.48
C MET A 110 7.20 -2.51 -7.49
N GLU A 111 7.98 -2.91 -6.49
CA GLU A 111 8.34 -4.29 -6.18
C GLU A 111 7.56 -4.79 -4.97
N ILE A 112 6.86 -5.91 -5.13
CA ILE A 112 6.04 -6.52 -4.07
C ILE A 112 6.69 -7.84 -3.65
N GLU A 113 7.07 -7.94 -2.39
CA GLU A 113 7.56 -9.15 -1.76
C GLU A 113 6.49 -9.69 -0.79
N LEU A 114 6.32 -11.01 -0.76
CA LEU A 114 5.39 -11.68 0.15
C LEU A 114 6.20 -12.67 1.00
N PRO A 115 6.86 -12.19 2.07
CA PRO A 115 7.81 -13.01 2.84
C PRO A 115 7.14 -14.18 3.58
N SER A 116 5.84 -14.09 3.86
CA SER A 116 5.05 -15.16 4.44
C SER A 116 3.58 -15.00 4.09
N ALA A 117 2.77 -16.05 4.27
CA ALA A 117 1.33 -15.97 4.09
C ALA A 117 0.73 -14.79 4.89
N GLY A 118 -0.04 -13.95 4.20
CA GLY A 118 -0.70 -12.79 4.82
C GLY A 118 0.22 -11.64 5.22
N ARG A 119 1.48 -11.60 4.77
CA ARG A 119 2.37 -10.44 4.92
C ARG A 119 2.95 -10.03 3.58
N ALA A 120 3.07 -8.72 3.37
CA ALA A 120 3.69 -8.15 2.19
C ALA A 120 4.60 -6.99 2.57
N ILE A 121 5.67 -6.84 1.80
CA ILE A 121 6.54 -5.67 1.81
C ILE A 121 6.53 -5.12 0.40
N VAL A 122 6.25 -3.83 0.24
CA VAL A 122 6.27 -3.15 -1.05
C VAL A 122 7.35 -2.09 -1.00
N GLN A 123 8.27 -2.14 -1.95
CA GLN A 123 9.22 -1.08 -2.22
C GLN A 123 8.73 -0.35 -3.47
N ALA A 124 8.63 0.98 -3.42
CA ALA A 124 8.12 1.76 -4.55
C ALA A 124 8.70 3.18 -4.55
N GLN A 125 8.73 3.78 -5.73
CA GLN A 125 8.96 5.20 -5.90
C GLN A 125 7.61 5.94 -5.94
N ALA A 126 7.35 6.72 -4.89
CA ALA A 126 6.21 7.62 -4.78
C ALA A 126 6.48 8.90 -5.56
N ARG A 127 5.80 9.09 -6.69
CA ARG A 127 5.84 10.33 -7.47
C ARG A 127 4.74 11.25 -6.98
N LEU A 128 5.12 12.34 -6.33
CA LEU A 128 4.21 13.32 -5.79
C LEU A 128 4.34 14.64 -6.56
N GLU A 129 3.29 14.97 -7.29
CA GLU A 129 3.07 16.31 -7.81
C GLU A 129 2.24 17.11 -6.81
N ARG A 130 2.70 18.31 -6.48
CA ARG A 130 2.00 19.19 -5.53
C ARG A 130 2.04 20.64 -5.99
N ARG A 131 0.91 21.33 -5.85
CA ARG A 131 0.80 22.77 -6.06
C ARG A 131 0.39 23.44 -4.76
N SER A 132 1.27 24.29 -4.22
CA SER A 132 1.01 25.02 -2.99
C SER A 132 -0.10 26.06 -3.18
N ASN A 133 -0.73 26.46 -2.08
CA ASN A 133 -1.65 27.62 -2.06
C ASN A 133 -0.93 28.96 -2.31
N LYS A 134 0.40 29.01 -2.10
CA LYS A 134 1.21 30.24 -2.21
C LYS A 134 1.98 30.38 -3.53
N ALA A 135 2.08 29.32 -4.32
CA ALA A 135 2.90 29.27 -5.52
C ALA A 135 2.11 28.71 -6.70
N ASP A 136 2.30 29.29 -7.89
CA ASP A 136 1.60 28.87 -9.11
C ASP A 136 2.23 27.67 -9.80
N ALA A 137 3.53 27.46 -9.64
CA ALA A 137 4.21 26.30 -10.19
C ALA A 137 3.86 25.03 -9.39
N ALA A 138 3.50 23.97 -10.11
CA ALA A 138 3.50 22.63 -9.55
C ALA A 138 4.94 22.14 -9.38
N THR A 139 5.19 21.40 -8.30
CA THR A 139 6.48 20.75 -8.05
C THR A 139 6.27 19.25 -8.11
N LEU A 140 7.12 18.53 -8.85
CA LEU A 140 7.13 17.08 -8.94
C LEU A 140 8.37 16.55 -8.21
N GLN A 141 8.16 15.64 -7.26
CA GLN A 141 9.23 15.00 -6.50
C GLN A 141 8.99 13.50 -6.41
N GLU A 142 10.09 12.75 -6.37
CA GLU A 142 10.06 11.29 -6.25
C GLU A 142 10.68 10.89 -4.91
N TYR A 143 10.04 9.95 -4.23
CA TYR A 143 10.47 9.46 -2.92
C TYR A 143 10.45 7.94 -2.88
N ALA A 144 11.57 7.34 -2.50
CA ALA A 144 11.62 5.92 -2.20
C ALA A 144 10.85 5.65 -0.90
N VAL A 145 9.84 4.79 -0.97
CA VAL A 145 9.06 4.38 0.19
C VAL A 145 9.00 2.87 0.33
N GLN A 146 8.85 2.43 1.57
CA GLN A 146 8.59 1.03 1.88
C GLN A 146 7.27 0.93 2.65
N LEU A 147 6.38 0.07 2.17
CA LEU A 147 5.07 -0.18 2.75
C LEU A 147 5.03 -1.61 3.29
N ALA A 148 4.65 -1.78 4.54
CA ALA A 148 4.41 -3.08 5.15
C ALA A 148 2.90 -3.32 5.19
N LEU A 149 2.42 -4.39 4.55
CA LEU A 149 1.02 -4.78 4.56
C LEU A 149 0.83 -6.12 5.26
N LYS A 150 -0.33 -6.27 5.89
CA LYS A 150 -0.79 -7.53 6.48
C LYS A 150 -2.20 -7.82 6.00
N LYS A 151 -2.48 -9.07 5.65
CA LYS A 151 -3.83 -9.52 5.31
C LYS A 151 -4.66 -9.57 6.59
N GLY A 152 -5.70 -8.73 6.65
CA GLY A 152 -6.79 -8.85 7.61
C GLY A 152 -7.82 -9.88 7.13
N ASP A 153 -8.99 -9.87 7.75
CA ASP A 153 -10.04 -10.87 7.47
C ASP A 153 -10.48 -10.85 5.99
N ASP A 154 -10.70 -9.66 5.43
CA ASP A 154 -11.23 -9.49 4.07
C ASP A 154 -10.32 -8.70 3.11
N LYS A 155 -9.28 -8.03 3.62
CA LYS A 155 -8.44 -7.12 2.83
C LYS A 155 -7.03 -6.97 3.38
N TRP A 156 -6.12 -6.52 2.53
CA TRP A 156 -4.78 -6.11 2.94
C TRP A 156 -4.84 -4.75 3.65
N LEU A 157 -4.17 -4.63 4.79
CA LEU A 157 -4.09 -3.40 5.57
C LEU A 157 -2.66 -2.89 5.62
N LEU A 158 -2.49 -1.58 5.49
CA LEU A 158 -1.20 -0.90 5.55
C LEU A 158 -0.75 -0.77 7.01
N HIS A 159 0.08 -1.70 7.47
CA HIS A 159 0.57 -1.78 8.84
C HIS A 159 1.80 -0.93 9.12
N GLY A 160 2.55 -0.56 8.10
CA GLY A 160 3.66 0.34 8.29
C GLY A 160 4.09 1.06 7.03
N VAL A 161 4.71 2.22 7.24
CA VAL A 161 5.28 3.04 6.19
C VAL A 161 6.65 3.53 6.65
N THR A 162 7.65 3.33 5.79
CA THR A 162 8.97 3.98 5.91
C THR A 162 9.11 4.95 4.75
N MET A 163 9.43 6.20 5.06
CA MET A 163 9.51 7.30 4.10
C MET A 163 10.66 8.25 4.46
N PRO A 164 11.23 9.00 3.50
CA PRO A 164 12.23 10.03 3.77
C PRO A 164 11.60 11.27 4.42
N ALA A 165 12.40 12.05 5.14
CA ALA A 165 11.91 13.24 5.85
C ALA A 165 11.29 14.29 4.92
N ALA A 166 11.84 14.42 3.72
CA ALA A 166 11.42 15.37 2.70
C ALA A 166 9.97 15.16 2.20
N LEU A 167 9.34 14.02 2.51
CA LEU A 167 7.92 13.77 2.23
C LEU A 167 6.99 14.39 3.28
N THR A 168 7.52 14.78 4.44
CA THR A 168 6.77 15.38 5.56
C THR A 168 6.86 16.90 5.64
N GLU A 169 7.58 17.52 4.70
CA GLU A 169 7.77 18.96 4.56
C GLU A 169 6.77 19.53 3.54
#